data_AF-A0A4Y2NIV9-F1
#
_entry.id   AF-A0A4Y2NIV9-F1
#
_cell.length_a   1.000
_cell.length_b   1.000
_cell.length_c   1.000
_cell.angle_alpha   90.00
_cell.angle_beta   90.00
_cell.angle_gamma   90.00
#
_symmetry.space_group_name_H-M   'P 1'
#
loop_
_entity.id
_entity.type
_entity.pdbx_description
1 polymer ?
#
loop_
_entity_poly.entity_id
_entity_poly.type
_entity_poly.pdbx_seq_one_letter_code
_entity_poly.pdbx_strand_id
1 'polypeptide(L)'
;MFSKSDNLDLPDDAVPNSARALVDVSGNVMGPAIKNLNNLVSLPTGCGEQNMVKFTPNYLVLDYLTDIGKLTDSIKSDAIKNLNTGYQRELTYQHYDGSFSAFGNSDKEGSMFLTAFVLRSFYQAKRYIAIDDKIFNDTQKWITTRQQKDGCFPNVGQIIDSGIQGGLEKDKKNGTITAYVLASLLISNYKNQTVIGKAMSCLANNSPSTPYETFLYAYAEALAGQKKAAQKLLNDIKPFADTTGGLEYYRNPNGTKSLDVETAAYAILTNLQLGNSKSAVLPIVRYLSTNLNPSGGFYSTQDTCVGLDALSQFAKIVYKDPVDITVSISGGLNEQVQISEDNKVLVQRNEISQIPSELDIQATGTGCGLLQTSLRYNTLSPPEKNLFNIQVSGECTSSDCKQRRISGAVSYVPKGKKSGMSVVQIKMVTGTVAVKDSLNQLTSDTNNKILRADVDNNQVNIYFTEISNDAQQFSFDVEEIVEVENPQPGTAKVFDYYAPENSASTTYSYGN
;
A
#
# COMPACT_ATOMS: atom_id res chain seq x y z
N MET A 1 -2.63 30.98 -14.15
CA MET A 1 -3.58 31.17 -13.03
C MET A 1 -4.46 29.93 -12.97
N PHE A 2 -4.51 29.29 -11.81
CA PHE A 2 -5.33 28.12 -11.52
C PHE A 2 -6.41 28.53 -10.52
N SER A 3 -7.62 27.99 -10.67
CA SER A 3 -8.73 28.20 -9.73
C SER A 3 -9.52 26.89 -9.58
N LYS A 4 -9.92 26.55 -8.36
CA LYS A 4 -10.74 25.38 -8.04
C LYS A 4 -11.54 25.61 -6.76
N SER A 5 -12.78 25.14 -6.72
CA SER A 5 -13.57 25.01 -5.49
C SER A 5 -13.52 23.57 -4.95
N ASP A 6 -13.51 23.40 -3.62
CA ASP A 6 -13.51 22.10 -2.93
C ASP A 6 -14.48 22.09 -1.74
N ASN A 7 -15.43 21.16 -1.73
CA ASN A 7 -16.48 21.08 -0.70
C ASN A 7 -16.10 20.13 0.44
N LEU A 8 -16.24 20.62 1.67
CA LEU A 8 -15.98 19.87 2.90
C LEU A 8 -17.28 19.60 3.65
N ASP A 9 -18.14 18.78 3.05
CA ASP A 9 -19.42 18.40 3.62
C ASP A 9 -19.30 17.28 4.65
N LEU A 10 -20.19 17.29 5.65
CA LEU A 10 -20.31 16.24 6.67
C LEU A 10 -21.54 15.36 6.38
N PRO A 11 -21.46 14.04 6.61
CA PRO A 11 -22.64 13.18 6.54
C PRO A 11 -23.62 13.49 7.68
N ASP A 12 -24.89 13.16 7.47
CA ASP A 12 -25.98 13.42 8.45
C ASP A 12 -25.76 12.72 9.80
N ASP A 13 -25.05 11.59 9.82
CA ASP A 13 -24.76 10.80 11.03
C ASP A 13 -23.39 11.13 11.68
N ALA A 14 -22.76 12.23 11.27
CA ALA A 14 -21.53 12.71 11.87
C ALA A 14 -21.76 13.09 13.35
N VAL A 15 -20.86 12.60 14.22
CA VAL A 15 -20.87 12.94 15.64
C VAL A 15 -20.59 14.45 15.80
N PRO A 16 -21.45 15.19 16.52
CA PRO A 16 -21.25 16.63 16.73
C PRO A 16 -19.86 16.96 17.27
N ASN A 17 -19.24 18.02 16.73
CA ASN A 17 -17.90 18.50 17.10
C ASN A 17 -16.74 17.51 16.86
N SER A 18 -16.95 16.41 16.12
CA SER A 18 -15.88 15.46 15.77
C SER A 18 -15.08 15.88 14.53
N ALA A 19 -15.64 16.77 13.70
CA ALA A 19 -15.05 17.17 12.44
C ALA A 19 -13.76 17.98 12.63
N ARG A 20 -12.70 17.61 11.91
CA ARG A 20 -11.43 18.32 11.82
C ARG A 20 -10.98 18.30 10.38
N ALA A 21 -10.57 19.46 9.85
CA ALA A 21 -10.07 19.52 8.49
C ALA A 21 -8.77 20.33 8.38
N LEU A 22 -7.91 19.89 7.47
CA LEU A 22 -6.57 20.44 7.27
C LEU A 22 -6.34 20.67 5.77
N VAL A 23 -5.63 21.74 5.44
CA VAL A 23 -5.04 21.97 4.12
C VAL A 23 -3.52 21.86 4.23
N ASP A 24 -2.94 20.99 3.42
CA ASP A 24 -1.49 20.86 3.24
C ASP A 24 -1.10 21.41 1.86
N VAL A 25 -0.15 22.34 1.83
CA VAL A 25 0.39 22.97 0.61
C VAL A 25 1.89 22.71 0.51
N SER A 26 2.36 22.28 -0.66
CA SER A 26 3.76 21.89 -0.89
C SER A 26 4.18 22.16 -2.34
N GLY A 27 5.44 22.54 -2.57
CA GLY A 27 6.05 22.59 -3.92
C GLY A 27 6.48 21.23 -4.46
N ASN A 28 6.21 20.16 -3.71
CA ASN A 28 6.71 18.83 -3.95
C ASN A 28 5.57 17.81 -3.91
N VAL A 29 5.43 17.01 -4.98
CA VAL A 29 4.44 15.93 -5.09
C VAL A 29 4.67 14.80 -4.07
N MET A 30 5.90 14.67 -3.56
CA MET A 30 6.23 13.76 -2.46
C MET A 30 5.95 14.34 -1.07
N GLY A 31 5.41 15.57 -0.97
CA GLY A 31 5.20 16.28 0.29
C GLY A 31 4.48 15.45 1.37
N PRO A 32 3.30 14.87 1.11
CA PRO A 32 2.59 14.05 2.09
C PRO A 32 3.39 12.82 2.55
N ALA A 33 4.14 12.18 1.64
CA ALA A 33 5.00 11.05 1.98
C ALA A 33 6.19 11.48 2.86
N ILE A 34 6.81 12.63 2.56
CA ILE A 34 7.91 13.20 3.35
C ILE A 34 7.43 13.62 4.74
N LYS A 35 6.26 14.27 4.83
CA LYS A 35 5.72 14.72 6.10
C LYS A 35 5.38 13.56 7.03
N ASN A 36 4.83 12.49 6.48
CA ASN A 36 4.46 11.29 7.22
C ASN A 36 5.56 10.24 7.17
N LEU A 37 6.80 10.67 7.01
CA LEU A 37 7.97 9.80 6.96
C LEU A 37 7.95 8.81 8.10
N ASN A 38 7.70 9.22 9.34
CA ASN A 38 7.71 8.30 10.49
C ASN A 38 6.66 7.18 10.40
N ASN A 39 5.57 7.37 9.64
CA ASN A 39 4.56 6.33 9.42
C ASN A 39 4.94 5.40 8.26
N LEU A 40 5.61 5.93 7.23
CA LEU A 40 6.09 5.15 6.06
C LEU A 40 7.41 4.42 6.36
N VAL A 41 8.32 5.10 7.05
CA VAL A 41 9.60 4.65 7.65
C VAL A 41 9.27 4.01 9.00
N SER A 42 8.48 2.95 8.94
CA SER A 42 8.10 2.16 10.10
C SER A 42 8.95 0.89 10.21
N LEU A 43 9.05 0.36 11.44
CA LEU A 43 9.76 -0.89 11.68
C LEU A 43 9.07 -2.04 10.93
N PRO A 44 9.80 -2.81 10.11
CA PRO A 44 9.23 -3.97 9.44
C PRO A 44 8.76 -5.06 10.42
N THR A 45 7.51 -5.50 10.25
CA THR A 45 6.85 -6.52 11.09
C THR A 45 5.99 -7.45 10.25
N GLY A 46 5.51 -8.54 10.85
CA GLY A 46 4.65 -9.51 10.16
C GLY A 46 5.43 -10.65 9.53
N CYS A 47 4.79 -11.34 8.58
CA CYS A 47 5.34 -12.36 7.68
C CYS A 47 6.22 -11.74 6.58
N GLY A 48 6.85 -12.54 5.71
CA GLY A 48 7.76 -12.03 4.66
C GLY A 48 7.14 -10.96 3.76
N GLU A 49 5.89 -11.17 3.34
CA GLU A 49 5.14 -10.18 2.54
C GLU A 49 5.00 -8.85 3.30
N GLN A 50 4.46 -8.88 4.54
CA GLN A 50 4.25 -7.72 5.41
C GLN A 50 5.56 -6.98 5.75
N ASN A 51 6.64 -7.73 5.94
CA ASN A 51 7.95 -7.19 6.20
C ASN A 51 8.45 -6.36 5.00
N MET A 52 8.30 -6.89 3.78
CA MET A 52 8.72 -6.19 2.56
C MET A 52 7.90 -4.93 2.25
N VAL A 53 6.62 -4.90 2.64
CA VAL A 53 5.77 -3.70 2.54
C VAL A 53 6.35 -2.54 3.31
N LYS A 54 6.85 -2.81 4.52
CA LYS A 54 7.45 -1.79 5.39
C LYS A 54 8.90 -1.52 5.03
N PHE A 55 9.62 -2.51 4.49
CA PHE A 55 11.00 -2.35 4.02
C PHE A 55 11.10 -1.34 2.86
N THR A 56 10.20 -1.43 1.88
CA THR A 56 10.31 -0.73 0.60
C THR A 56 10.28 0.81 0.70
N PRO A 57 9.33 1.42 1.44
CA PRO A 57 9.30 2.87 1.60
C PRO A 57 10.60 3.47 2.18
N ASN A 58 11.31 2.72 3.04
CA ASN A 58 12.53 3.21 3.67
C ASN A 58 13.63 3.54 2.64
N TYR A 59 13.91 2.65 1.69
CA TYR A 59 14.94 2.94 0.68
C TYR A 59 14.45 3.93 -0.38
N LEU A 60 13.15 3.93 -0.74
CA LEU A 60 12.59 4.90 -1.70
C LEU A 60 12.70 6.34 -1.20
N VAL A 61 12.45 6.55 0.09
CA VAL A 61 12.65 7.82 0.78
C VAL A 61 14.11 8.24 0.74
N LEU A 62 15.01 7.33 1.12
CA LEU A 62 16.45 7.62 1.10
C LEU A 62 16.91 8.00 -0.29
N ASP A 63 16.44 7.28 -1.30
CA ASP A 63 16.74 7.52 -2.71
C ASP A 63 16.25 8.86 -3.22
N TYR A 64 15.01 9.21 -2.88
CA TYR A 64 14.46 10.51 -3.19
C TYR A 64 15.27 11.65 -2.55
N LEU A 65 15.39 11.63 -1.21
CA LEU A 65 16.01 12.72 -0.44
C LEU A 65 17.51 12.86 -0.72
N THR A 66 18.21 11.76 -1.00
CA THR A 66 19.62 11.78 -1.39
C THR A 66 19.77 12.50 -2.73
N ASP A 67 18.95 12.16 -3.73
CA ASP A 67 19.10 12.69 -5.08
C ASP A 67 18.72 14.19 -5.19
N ILE A 68 17.83 14.67 -4.32
CA ILE A 68 17.50 16.11 -4.24
C ILE A 68 18.38 16.89 -3.25
N GLY A 69 19.32 16.21 -2.57
CA GLY A 69 20.24 16.84 -1.62
C GLY A 69 19.58 17.36 -0.33
N LYS A 70 18.48 16.74 0.11
CA LYS A 70 17.70 17.13 1.30
C LYS A 70 17.64 16.04 2.38
N LEU A 71 18.45 15.00 2.27
CA LEU A 71 18.55 13.95 3.29
C LEU A 71 19.19 14.52 4.56
N THR A 72 18.50 14.36 5.70
CA THR A 72 19.03 14.71 7.02
C THR A 72 19.60 13.48 7.72
N ASP A 73 20.53 13.68 8.66
CA ASP A 73 21.14 12.58 9.40
C ASP A 73 20.12 11.79 10.25
N SER A 74 19.11 12.47 10.80
CA SER A 74 18.03 11.80 11.54
C SER A 74 17.25 10.83 10.66
N ILE A 75 16.74 11.30 9.52
CA ILE A 75 15.98 10.46 8.57
C ILE A 75 16.87 9.31 8.07
N LYS A 76 18.13 9.61 7.76
CA LYS A 76 19.10 8.62 7.29
C LYS A 76 19.32 7.52 8.33
N SER A 77 19.57 7.89 9.59
CA SER A 77 19.80 6.95 10.68
C SER A 77 18.59 6.04 10.91
N ASP A 78 17.40 6.62 10.98
CA ASP A 78 16.16 5.86 11.22
C ASP A 78 15.84 4.90 10.08
N ALA A 79 15.91 5.37 8.83
CA ALA A 79 15.67 4.52 7.67
C ALA A 79 16.72 3.40 7.53
N ILE A 80 18.01 3.68 7.78
CA ILE A 80 19.06 2.65 7.76
C ILE A 80 18.83 1.60 8.87
N LYS A 81 18.44 2.03 10.07
CA LYS A 81 18.11 1.11 11.17
C LYS A 81 16.94 0.19 10.79
N ASN A 82 15.88 0.76 10.20
CA ASN A 82 14.72 -0.01 9.75
C ASN A 82 15.09 -0.97 8.61
N LEU A 83 15.88 -0.52 7.63
CA LEU A 83 16.36 -1.34 6.51
C LEU A 83 17.20 -2.53 7.02
N ASN A 84 18.15 -2.30 7.93
CA ASN A 84 18.92 -3.40 8.52
C ASN A 84 18.03 -4.39 9.27
N THR A 85 17.06 -3.91 10.05
CA THR A 85 16.14 -4.77 10.79
C THR A 85 15.24 -5.57 9.86
N GLY A 86 14.66 -4.92 8.84
CA GLY A 86 13.82 -5.58 7.84
C GLY A 86 14.59 -6.58 6.99
N TYR A 87 15.84 -6.28 6.63
CA TYR A 87 16.72 -7.21 5.91
C TYR A 87 16.97 -8.48 6.75
N GLN A 88 17.42 -8.33 7.99
CA GLN A 88 17.67 -9.49 8.87
C GLN A 88 16.40 -10.31 9.12
N ARG A 89 15.27 -9.64 9.28
CA ARG A 89 13.97 -10.30 9.44
C ARG A 89 13.55 -11.05 8.18
N GLU A 90 13.72 -10.47 7.00
CA GLU A 90 13.34 -11.11 5.75
C GLU A 90 14.14 -12.39 5.48
N LEU A 91 15.41 -12.44 5.89
CA LEU A 91 16.22 -13.65 5.80
C LEU A 91 15.63 -14.83 6.59
N THR A 92 14.81 -14.59 7.61
CA THR A 92 14.10 -15.65 8.33
C THR A 92 13.01 -16.33 7.49
N TYR A 93 12.58 -15.66 6.41
CA TYR A 93 11.60 -16.15 5.44
C TYR A 93 12.25 -16.72 4.18
N GLN A 94 13.58 -16.84 4.16
CA GLN A 94 14.32 -17.46 3.07
C GLN A 94 14.32 -19.00 3.21
N HIS A 95 14.07 -19.67 2.09
CA HIS A 95 14.22 -21.12 1.93
C HIS A 95 15.68 -21.50 1.68
N TYR A 96 16.04 -22.75 1.98
CA TYR A 96 17.39 -23.27 1.72
C TYR A 96 17.82 -23.19 0.25
N ASP A 97 16.87 -23.15 -0.68
CA ASP A 97 17.12 -23.05 -2.12
C ASP A 97 17.26 -21.61 -2.63
N GLY A 98 17.20 -20.61 -1.72
CA GLY A 98 17.39 -19.19 -2.01
C GLY A 98 16.11 -18.41 -2.33
N SER A 99 14.96 -19.06 -2.32
CA SER A 99 13.65 -18.42 -2.52
C SER A 99 13.06 -17.85 -1.23
N PHE A 100 12.01 -17.04 -1.35
CA PHE A 100 11.30 -16.44 -0.22
C PHE A 100 9.81 -16.80 -0.27
N SER A 101 9.20 -17.00 0.89
CA SER A 101 7.74 -17.17 1.04
C SER A 101 7.26 -16.42 2.30
N ALA A 102 5.95 -16.32 2.52
CA ALA A 102 5.43 -15.59 3.67
C ALA A 102 5.92 -16.16 5.02
N PHE A 103 6.06 -17.49 5.15
CA PHE A 103 6.48 -18.16 6.38
C PHE A 103 7.79 -18.97 6.26
N GLY A 104 8.60 -18.67 5.24
CA GLY A 104 9.86 -19.36 4.98
C GLY A 104 9.70 -20.87 4.87
N ASN A 105 10.62 -21.63 5.48
CA ASN A 105 10.63 -23.10 5.41
C ASN A 105 9.39 -23.80 6.02
N SER A 106 8.46 -23.05 6.64
CA SER A 106 7.16 -23.59 7.04
C SER A 106 6.22 -23.80 5.84
N ASP A 107 6.41 -23.02 4.77
CA ASP A 107 5.68 -23.18 3.51
C ASP A 107 6.31 -24.31 2.68
N LYS A 108 5.48 -24.95 1.84
CA LYS A 108 5.92 -26.07 1.00
C LYS A 108 6.97 -25.67 -0.06
N GLU A 109 6.86 -24.45 -0.58
CA GLU A 109 7.76 -23.91 -1.60
C GLU A 109 7.80 -22.37 -1.56
N GLY A 110 8.86 -21.78 -2.10
CA GLY A 110 8.99 -20.33 -2.28
C GLY A 110 8.01 -19.74 -3.29
N SER A 111 7.61 -18.49 -3.07
CA SER A 111 6.76 -17.72 -3.98
C SER A 111 7.58 -17.03 -5.07
N MET A 112 7.24 -17.25 -6.34
CA MET A 112 7.91 -16.58 -7.47
C MET A 112 7.81 -15.05 -7.36
N PHE A 113 6.61 -14.57 -7.01
CA PHE A 113 6.35 -13.15 -6.85
C PHE A 113 7.18 -12.55 -5.70
N LEU A 114 7.08 -13.12 -4.49
CA LEU A 114 7.76 -12.57 -3.32
C LEU A 114 9.27 -12.64 -3.49
N THR A 115 9.77 -13.75 -4.05
CA THR A 115 11.20 -13.92 -4.35
C THR A 115 11.70 -12.83 -5.32
N ALA A 116 10.94 -12.51 -6.37
CA ALA A 116 11.26 -11.41 -7.27
C ALA A 116 11.16 -10.03 -6.59
N PHE A 117 10.16 -9.84 -5.71
CA PHE A 117 9.98 -8.61 -4.97
C PHE A 117 11.13 -8.33 -3.98
N VAL A 118 11.57 -9.36 -3.25
CA VAL A 118 12.74 -9.30 -2.36
C VAL A 118 14.00 -8.99 -3.16
N LEU A 119 14.21 -9.70 -4.28
CA LEU A 119 15.37 -9.49 -5.16
C LEU A 119 15.49 -8.02 -5.60
N ARG A 120 14.43 -7.43 -6.16
CA ARG A 120 14.45 -6.04 -6.64
C ARG A 120 14.69 -5.05 -5.49
N SER A 121 14.02 -5.26 -4.36
CA SER A 121 14.01 -4.32 -3.24
C SER A 121 15.36 -4.32 -2.51
N PHE A 122 15.94 -5.50 -2.29
CA PHE A 122 17.27 -5.63 -1.71
C PHE A 122 18.32 -5.00 -2.61
N TYR A 123 18.23 -5.23 -3.93
CA TYR A 123 19.20 -4.65 -4.85
C TYR A 123 19.17 -3.11 -4.80
N GLN A 124 17.99 -2.50 -4.75
CA GLN A 124 17.85 -1.04 -4.59
C GLN A 124 18.35 -0.57 -3.21
N ALA A 125 18.08 -1.31 -2.14
CA ALA A 125 18.55 -0.98 -0.79
C ALA A 125 20.07 -1.09 -0.60
N LYS A 126 20.77 -1.84 -1.48
CA LYS A 126 22.25 -1.99 -1.46
C LYS A 126 23.00 -0.66 -1.53
N ARG A 127 22.36 0.43 -2.02
CA ARG A 127 22.91 1.79 -1.99
C ARG A 127 23.11 2.33 -0.56
N TYR A 128 22.38 1.82 0.43
CA TYR A 128 22.32 2.36 1.79
C TYR A 128 22.72 1.37 2.89
N ILE A 129 22.50 0.07 2.68
CA ILE A 129 22.86 -0.99 3.64
C ILE A 129 23.73 -2.06 2.98
N ALA A 130 24.53 -2.76 3.77
CA ALA A 130 25.30 -3.91 3.30
C ALA A 130 24.39 -5.13 3.16
N ILE A 131 24.38 -5.74 1.97
CA ILE A 131 23.64 -6.98 1.66
C ILE A 131 24.60 -7.94 0.99
N ASP A 132 24.62 -9.19 1.45
CA ASP A 132 25.49 -10.25 0.92
C ASP A 132 25.13 -10.59 -0.53
N ASP A 133 26.12 -10.57 -1.42
CA ASP A 133 25.97 -10.90 -2.83
C ASP A 133 25.53 -12.35 -3.07
N LYS A 134 25.77 -13.25 -2.12
CA LYS A 134 25.26 -14.62 -2.14
C LYS A 134 23.73 -14.65 -2.24
N ILE A 135 23.03 -13.75 -1.55
CA ILE A 135 21.56 -13.67 -1.57
C ILE A 135 21.08 -13.41 -3.01
N PHE A 136 21.68 -12.44 -3.71
CA PHE A 136 21.31 -12.14 -5.09
C PHE A 136 21.58 -13.32 -6.02
N ASN A 137 22.74 -13.96 -5.90
CA ASN A 137 23.12 -15.09 -6.75
C ASN A 137 22.18 -16.29 -6.57
N ASP A 138 21.89 -16.66 -5.33
CA ASP A 138 21.01 -17.80 -5.02
C ASP A 138 19.58 -17.52 -5.48
N THR A 139 19.06 -16.33 -5.18
CA THR A 139 17.70 -15.93 -5.58
C THR A 139 17.56 -15.84 -7.11
N GLN A 140 18.50 -15.22 -7.81
CA GLN A 140 18.49 -15.18 -9.28
C GLN A 140 18.60 -16.58 -9.90
N LYS A 141 19.46 -17.45 -9.34
CA LYS A 141 19.56 -18.84 -9.80
C LYS A 141 18.24 -19.59 -9.59
N TRP A 142 17.60 -19.43 -8.44
CA TRP A 142 16.31 -20.06 -8.16
C TRP A 142 15.22 -19.65 -9.15
N ILE A 143 15.11 -18.35 -9.44
CA ILE A 143 14.14 -17.80 -10.41
C ILE A 143 14.43 -18.37 -11.81
N THR A 144 15.67 -18.25 -12.26
CA THR A 144 16.05 -18.54 -13.66
C THR A 144 16.01 -20.02 -14.01
N THR A 145 16.24 -20.91 -13.04
CA THR A 145 16.10 -22.37 -13.22
C THR A 145 14.65 -22.84 -13.38
N ARG A 146 13.67 -21.99 -13.05
CA ARG A 146 12.22 -22.30 -13.19
C ARG A 146 11.60 -21.72 -14.45
N GLN A 147 12.37 -21.05 -15.31
CA GLN A 147 11.86 -20.58 -16.60
C GLN A 147 11.44 -21.78 -17.47
N GLN A 148 10.20 -21.73 -17.97
CA GLN A 148 9.60 -22.79 -18.77
C GLN A 148 10.13 -22.78 -20.21
N LYS A 149 9.82 -23.84 -20.98
CA LYS A 149 10.30 -24.01 -22.36
C LYS A 149 9.77 -22.94 -23.32
N ASP A 150 8.57 -22.44 -23.06
CA ASP A 150 7.94 -21.31 -23.77
C ASP A 150 8.52 -19.95 -23.36
N GLY A 151 9.44 -19.93 -22.39
CA GLY A 151 10.12 -18.75 -21.89
C GLY A 151 9.42 -18.06 -20.73
N CYS A 152 8.23 -18.50 -20.35
CA CYS A 152 7.47 -17.90 -19.25
C CYS A 152 8.02 -18.34 -17.89
N PHE A 153 7.88 -17.48 -16.89
CA PHE A 153 8.07 -17.85 -15.49
C PHE A 153 6.73 -18.33 -14.90
N PRO A 154 6.69 -19.47 -14.20
CA PRO A 154 5.45 -19.97 -13.63
C PRO A 154 5.09 -19.20 -12.36
N ASN A 155 3.81 -18.96 -12.14
CA ASN A 155 3.31 -18.46 -10.87
C ASN A 155 3.27 -19.60 -9.83
N VAL A 156 4.39 -19.83 -9.14
CA VAL A 156 4.56 -20.87 -8.11
C VAL A 156 4.63 -20.29 -6.71
N GLY A 157 4.32 -21.13 -5.74
CA GLY A 157 4.28 -20.79 -4.31
C GLY A 157 3.00 -20.07 -3.91
N GLN A 158 2.62 -20.28 -2.65
CA GLN A 158 1.47 -19.59 -2.08
C GLN A 158 1.88 -18.18 -1.72
N ILE A 159 1.00 -17.25 -2.05
CA ILE A 159 1.08 -15.87 -1.60
C ILE A 159 -0.16 -15.66 -0.76
N ILE A 160 0.05 -15.18 0.46
CA ILE A 160 -1.04 -14.92 1.40
C ILE A 160 -1.66 -13.57 1.06
N ASP A 161 -0.84 -12.69 0.49
CA ASP A 161 -1.13 -11.35 0.04
C ASP A 161 -1.56 -11.22 -1.44
N SER A 162 -2.87 -11.12 -1.72
CA SER A 162 -3.31 -10.80 -3.09
C SER A 162 -3.03 -9.33 -3.47
N GLY A 163 -2.91 -8.42 -2.50
CA GLY A 163 -2.61 -7.00 -2.70
C GLY A 163 -1.17 -6.68 -3.06
N ILE A 164 -0.21 -7.51 -2.65
CA ILE A 164 1.21 -7.39 -3.01
C ILE A 164 1.39 -7.86 -4.45
N GLN A 165 0.64 -8.88 -4.88
CA GLN A 165 0.57 -9.30 -6.27
C GLN A 165 -0.11 -8.28 -7.18
N GLY A 166 -1.00 -7.45 -6.63
CA GLY A 166 -1.71 -6.45 -7.42
C GLY A 166 -2.48 -7.10 -8.56
N GLY A 167 -2.26 -6.65 -9.80
CA GLY A 167 -2.92 -7.21 -10.98
C GLY A 167 -2.46 -8.62 -11.40
N LEU A 168 -1.46 -9.20 -10.73
CA LEU A 168 -0.93 -10.54 -11.05
C LEU A 168 -1.86 -11.70 -10.68
N GLU A 169 -2.83 -11.49 -9.78
CA GLU A 169 -3.74 -12.54 -9.29
C GLU A 169 -4.54 -13.20 -10.43
N LYS A 170 -4.85 -12.44 -11.49
CA LYS A 170 -5.66 -12.91 -12.63
C LYS A 170 -4.83 -13.48 -13.79
N ASP A 171 -3.51 -13.63 -13.62
CA ASP A 171 -2.64 -14.10 -14.70
C ASP A 171 -2.84 -15.59 -15.00
N LYS A 172 -3.64 -15.87 -16.04
CA LYS A 172 -3.92 -17.23 -16.51
C LYS A 172 -2.89 -17.76 -17.50
N LYS A 173 -2.02 -16.90 -18.03
CA LYS A 173 -1.11 -17.22 -19.14
C LYS A 173 0.36 -17.12 -18.77
N ASN A 174 0.67 -16.88 -17.50
CA ASN A 174 2.00 -16.61 -16.97
C ASN A 174 2.69 -15.38 -17.59
N GLY A 175 1.97 -14.55 -18.35
CA GLY A 175 2.57 -13.42 -19.06
C GLY A 175 2.85 -12.25 -18.12
N THR A 176 1.91 -11.93 -17.25
CA THR A 176 1.99 -10.84 -16.27
C THR A 176 3.06 -11.13 -15.21
N ILE A 177 3.10 -12.34 -14.66
CA ILE A 177 4.16 -12.74 -13.72
C ILE A 177 5.53 -12.75 -14.41
N THR A 178 5.59 -13.15 -15.68
CA THR A 178 6.84 -13.06 -16.45
C THR A 178 7.31 -11.63 -16.60
N ALA A 179 6.42 -10.68 -16.90
CA ALA A 179 6.78 -9.26 -17.01
C ALA A 179 7.29 -8.70 -15.67
N TYR A 180 6.64 -9.04 -14.57
CA TYR A 180 7.07 -8.65 -13.21
C TYR A 180 8.44 -9.22 -12.84
N VAL A 181 8.66 -10.52 -13.06
CA VAL A 181 9.93 -11.20 -12.78
C VAL A 181 11.04 -10.66 -13.67
N LEU A 182 10.76 -10.44 -14.96
CA LEU A 182 11.72 -9.86 -15.89
C LEU A 182 12.14 -8.45 -15.46
N ALA A 183 11.18 -7.58 -15.12
CA ALA A 183 11.48 -6.25 -14.58
C ALA A 183 12.36 -6.35 -13.32
N SER A 184 12.03 -7.23 -12.39
CA SER A 184 12.78 -7.43 -11.14
C SER A 184 14.22 -7.92 -11.38
N LEU A 185 14.42 -8.85 -12.32
CA LEU A 185 15.74 -9.31 -12.75
C LEU A 185 16.56 -8.15 -13.35
N LEU A 186 15.94 -7.34 -14.22
CA LEU A 186 16.59 -6.22 -14.90
C LEU A 186 17.00 -5.10 -13.93
N ILE A 187 16.13 -4.69 -13.00
CA ILE A 187 16.51 -3.66 -12.01
C ILE A 187 17.60 -4.18 -11.08
N SER A 188 17.62 -5.50 -10.83
CA SER A 188 18.65 -6.19 -10.05
C SER A 188 19.91 -6.53 -10.85
N ASN A 189 20.10 -5.86 -11.99
CA ASN A 189 21.28 -5.92 -12.84
C ASN A 189 21.61 -7.31 -13.40
N TYR A 190 20.62 -8.18 -13.58
CA TYR A 190 20.80 -9.46 -14.25
C TYR A 190 21.10 -9.27 -15.75
N LYS A 191 22.10 -9.98 -16.30
CA LYS A 191 22.64 -9.72 -17.65
C LYS A 191 22.49 -10.87 -18.65
N ASN A 192 22.02 -12.05 -18.24
CA ASN A 192 21.97 -13.21 -19.13
C ASN A 192 20.93 -13.00 -20.25
N GLN A 193 21.42 -12.74 -21.46
CA GLN A 193 20.59 -12.43 -22.63
C GLN A 193 19.72 -13.60 -23.08
N THR A 194 20.11 -14.85 -22.82
CA THR A 194 19.31 -16.01 -23.18
C THR A 194 18.03 -16.08 -22.35
N VAL A 195 18.13 -15.89 -21.04
CA VAL A 195 16.96 -15.89 -20.15
C VAL A 195 16.06 -14.68 -20.44
N ILE A 196 16.66 -13.50 -20.60
CA ILE A 196 15.94 -12.26 -20.94
C ILE A 196 15.22 -12.42 -22.30
N GLY A 197 15.90 -12.94 -23.32
CA GLY A 197 15.32 -13.22 -24.63
C GLY A 197 14.14 -14.18 -24.60
N LYS A 198 14.24 -15.25 -23.80
CA LYS A 198 13.14 -16.19 -23.59
C LYS A 198 11.94 -15.54 -22.90
N ALA A 199 12.18 -14.72 -21.86
CA ALA A 199 11.11 -14.01 -21.16
C ALA A 199 10.40 -13.02 -22.09
N MET A 200 11.14 -12.23 -22.88
CA MET A 200 10.55 -11.36 -23.91
C MET A 200 9.76 -12.16 -24.96
N SER A 201 10.24 -13.35 -25.36
CA SER A 201 9.50 -14.23 -26.27
C SER A 201 8.17 -14.69 -25.67
N CYS A 202 8.14 -14.99 -24.36
CA CYS A 202 6.89 -15.28 -23.66
C CYS A 202 5.93 -14.09 -23.69
N LEU A 203 6.40 -12.86 -23.42
CA LEU A 203 5.58 -11.66 -23.46
C LEU A 203 5.00 -11.40 -24.85
N ALA A 204 5.80 -11.59 -25.91
CA ALA A 204 5.36 -11.45 -27.30
C ALA A 204 4.29 -12.49 -27.68
N ASN A 205 4.35 -13.69 -27.12
CA ASN A 205 3.37 -14.76 -27.37
C ASN A 205 2.10 -14.63 -26.51
N ASN A 206 2.13 -13.81 -25.46
CA ASN A 206 1.04 -13.65 -24.50
C ASN A 206 0.59 -12.19 -24.42
N SER A 207 -0.06 -11.69 -25.48
CA SER A 207 -0.52 -10.30 -25.56
C SER A 207 -1.32 -9.86 -24.32
N PRO A 208 -1.05 -8.65 -23.79
CA PRO A 208 -1.77 -8.12 -22.65
C PRO A 208 -3.25 -7.89 -23.00
N SER A 209 -4.10 -8.10 -22.01
CA SER A 209 -5.57 -8.03 -22.11
C SER A 209 -6.19 -6.93 -21.25
N THR A 210 -5.43 -6.38 -20.31
CA THR A 210 -5.85 -5.31 -19.41
C THR A 210 -4.88 -4.13 -19.48
N PRO A 211 -5.30 -2.93 -19.04
CA PRO A 211 -4.40 -1.80 -18.89
C PRO A 211 -3.20 -2.09 -17.99
N TYR A 212 -3.44 -2.74 -16.84
CA TYR A 212 -2.38 -3.17 -15.94
C TYR A 212 -1.30 -4.00 -16.65
N GLU A 213 -1.72 -5.08 -17.34
CA GLU A 213 -0.81 -5.96 -18.08
C GLU A 213 -0.03 -5.18 -19.14
N THR A 214 -0.73 -4.30 -19.87
CA THR A 214 -0.10 -3.49 -20.92
C THR A 214 1.04 -2.63 -20.40
N PHE A 215 0.82 -1.91 -19.29
CA PHE A 215 1.83 -1.03 -18.73
C PHE A 215 2.97 -1.80 -18.05
N LEU A 216 2.68 -2.92 -17.38
CA LEU A 216 3.73 -3.75 -16.79
C LEU A 216 4.62 -4.39 -17.86
N TYR A 217 4.02 -4.86 -18.97
CA TYR A 217 4.77 -5.38 -20.12
C TYR A 217 5.61 -4.27 -20.75
N ALA A 218 5.02 -3.10 -21.00
CA ALA A 218 5.73 -1.97 -21.56
C ALA A 218 6.91 -1.54 -20.68
N TYR A 219 6.75 -1.59 -19.35
CA TYR A 219 7.82 -1.32 -18.41
C TYR A 219 8.96 -2.35 -18.51
N ALA A 220 8.63 -3.65 -18.53
CA ALA A 220 9.62 -4.71 -18.67
C ALA A 220 10.38 -4.63 -20.01
N GLU A 221 9.68 -4.37 -21.12
CA GLU A 221 10.26 -4.13 -22.44
C GLU A 221 11.17 -2.89 -22.44
N ALA A 222 10.76 -1.79 -21.81
CA ALA A 222 11.55 -0.57 -21.71
C ALA A 222 12.83 -0.77 -20.88
N LEU A 223 12.77 -1.53 -19.79
CA LEU A 223 13.93 -1.94 -18.99
C LEU A 223 14.88 -2.86 -19.77
N ALA A 224 14.33 -3.75 -20.60
CA ALA A 224 15.12 -4.64 -21.47
C ALA A 224 15.76 -3.93 -22.66
N GLY A 225 15.51 -2.62 -22.83
CA GLY A 225 16.02 -1.81 -23.93
C GLY A 225 15.17 -1.88 -25.21
N GLN A 226 14.04 -2.58 -25.20
CA GLN A 226 13.11 -2.72 -26.33
C GLN A 226 12.18 -1.52 -26.45
N LYS A 227 12.75 -0.31 -26.56
CA LYS A 227 12.02 0.96 -26.55
C LYS A 227 10.90 1.03 -27.60
N LYS A 228 11.10 0.44 -28.78
CA LYS A 228 10.08 0.39 -29.84
C LYS A 228 8.87 -0.46 -29.47
N ALA A 229 9.09 -1.62 -28.84
CA ALA A 229 8.02 -2.51 -28.40
C ALA A 229 7.22 -1.85 -27.26
N ALA A 230 7.92 -1.30 -26.27
CA ALA A 230 7.30 -0.54 -25.18
C ALA A 230 6.48 0.67 -25.68
N GLN A 231 7.03 1.46 -26.61
CA GLN A 231 6.31 2.61 -27.17
C GLN A 231 5.08 2.18 -27.98
N LYS A 232 5.15 1.04 -28.67
CA LYS A 232 3.99 0.47 -29.37
C LYS A 232 2.86 0.16 -28.38
N LEU A 233 3.16 -0.51 -27.28
CA LEU A 233 2.17 -0.80 -26.23
C LEU A 233 1.52 0.47 -25.66
N LEU A 234 2.32 1.53 -25.43
CA LEU A 234 1.81 2.83 -24.99
C LEU A 234 0.87 3.48 -26.03
N ASN A 235 1.21 3.39 -27.32
CA ASN A 235 0.38 3.94 -28.39
C ASN A 235 -0.93 3.16 -28.55
N ASP A 236 -0.87 1.83 -28.46
CA ASP A 236 -2.02 0.94 -28.62
C ASP A 236 -3.05 1.15 -27.51
N ILE A 237 -2.60 1.43 -26.27
CA ILE A 237 -3.51 1.68 -25.15
C ILE A 237 -4.00 3.12 -25.05
N LYS A 238 -3.30 4.09 -25.64
CA LYS A 238 -3.63 5.53 -25.55
C LYS A 238 -5.13 5.86 -25.81
N PRO A 239 -5.82 5.26 -26.79
CA PRO A 239 -7.23 5.54 -27.05
C PRO A 239 -8.20 5.16 -25.91
N PHE A 240 -7.77 4.32 -24.98
CA PHE A 240 -8.59 3.84 -23.85
C PHE A 240 -8.41 4.68 -22.58
N ALA A 241 -7.63 5.77 -22.63
CA ALA A 241 -7.40 6.64 -21.50
C ALA A 241 -8.64 7.47 -21.17
N ASP A 242 -8.95 7.60 -19.87
CA ASP A 242 -9.83 8.66 -19.38
C ASP A 242 -9.02 9.93 -19.17
N THR A 243 -9.42 11.00 -19.86
CA THR A 243 -8.74 12.31 -19.84
C THR A 243 -9.54 13.42 -19.14
N THR A 244 -10.57 13.04 -18.38
CA THR A 244 -11.47 13.97 -17.69
C THR A 244 -10.70 14.85 -16.70
N GLY A 245 -10.95 16.16 -16.74
CA GLY A 245 -10.36 17.12 -15.79
C GLY A 245 -8.85 17.35 -15.97
N GLY A 246 -8.28 17.01 -17.13
CA GLY A 246 -6.84 17.15 -17.38
C GLY A 246 -5.98 16.10 -16.65
N LEU A 247 -6.61 14.99 -16.26
CA LEU A 247 -5.97 13.78 -15.78
C LEU A 247 -5.69 12.84 -16.96
N GLU A 248 -4.90 11.80 -16.73
CA GLU A 248 -4.82 10.66 -17.65
C GLU A 248 -4.70 9.38 -16.83
N TYR A 249 -5.67 8.49 -16.96
CA TYR A 249 -5.67 7.23 -16.22
C TYR A 249 -6.47 6.14 -16.94
N TYR A 250 -6.28 4.91 -16.48
CA TYR A 250 -6.85 3.73 -17.10
C TYR A 250 -7.55 2.90 -16.06
N ARG A 251 -8.83 2.57 -16.31
CA ARG A 251 -9.61 1.72 -15.43
C ARG A 251 -9.47 0.26 -15.87
N ASN A 252 -9.17 -0.60 -14.92
CA ASN A 252 -9.08 -2.03 -15.17
C ASN A 252 -10.49 -2.65 -15.11
N PRO A 253 -10.90 -3.45 -16.12
CA PRO A 253 -12.19 -4.13 -16.09
C PRO A 253 -12.32 -5.06 -14.87
N ASN A 254 -13.34 -4.83 -14.04
CA ASN A 254 -13.51 -5.51 -12.75
C ASN A 254 -12.28 -5.37 -11.82
N GLY A 255 -11.56 -4.25 -11.92
CA GLY A 255 -10.41 -3.89 -11.08
C GLY A 255 -10.82 -3.07 -9.85
N THR A 256 -9.91 -2.99 -8.89
CA THR A 256 -10.03 -2.13 -7.70
C THR A 256 -9.38 -0.77 -7.96
N LYS A 257 -9.65 0.22 -7.09
CA LYS A 257 -8.93 1.51 -7.16
C LYS A 257 -7.43 1.32 -6.98
N SER A 258 -7.02 0.37 -6.14
CA SER A 258 -5.62 0.02 -5.93
C SER A 258 -4.93 -0.45 -7.22
N LEU A 259 -5.61 -1.28 -8.02
CA LEU A 259 -5.09 -1.74 -9.30
C LEU A 259 -4.95 -0.59 -10.32
N ASP A 260 -5.88 0.35 -10.33
CA ASP A 260 -5.80 1.53 -11.20
C ASP A 260 -4.64 2.46 -10.81
N VAL A 261 -4.38 2.61 -9.51
CA VAL A 261 -3.21 3.32 -8.97
C VAL A 261 -1.90 2.64 -9.39
N GLU A 262 -1.80 1.31 -9.23
CA GLU A 262 -0.62 0.55 -9.65
C GLU A 262 -0.40 0.66 -11.18
N THR A 263 -1.49 0.61 -11.96
CA THR A 263 -1.48 0.80 -13.41
C THR A 263 -0.92 2.17 -13.79
N ALA A 264 -1.38 3.24 -13.13
CA ALA A 264 -0.88 4.60 -13.35
C ALA A 264 0.59 4.73 -12.96
N ALA A 265 1.02 4.05 -11.89
CA ALA A 265 2.42 4.04 -11.46
C ALA A 265 3.34 3.39 -12.51
N TYR A 266 2.98 2.21 -13.05
CA TYR A 266 3.73 1.61 -14.16
C TYR A 266 3.69 2.46 -15.43
N ALA A 267 2.58 3.16 -15.71
CA ALA A 267 2.50 4.10 -16.81
C ALA A 267 3.51 5.24 -16.67
N ILE A 268 3.65 5.82 -15.48
CA ILE A 268 4.67 6.83 -15.18
C ILE A 268 6.07 6.26 -15.37
N LEU A 269 6.38 5.13 -14.70
CA LEU A 269 7.70 4.49 -14.76
C LEU A 269 8.11 4.15 -16.20
N THR A 270 7.18 3.62 -17.00
CA THR A 270 7.42 3.30 -18.41
C THR A 270 7.73 4.56 -19.23
N ASN A 271 6.92 5.61 -19.09
CA ASN A 271 7.15 6.85 -19.83
C ASN A 271 8.49 7.50 -19.45
N LEU A 272 8.84 7.50 -18.17
CA LEU A 272 10.13 8.01 -17.69
C LEU A 272 11.30 7.17 -18.25
N GLN A 273 11.18 5.84 -18.24
CA GLN A 273 12.19 4.91 -18.77
C GLN A 273 12.40 5.09 -20.29
N LEU A 274 11.35 5.45 -21.03
CA LEU A 274 11.43 5.76 -22.45
C LEU A 274 12.03 7.14 -22.75
N GLY A 275 12.11 8.02 -21.75
CA GLY A 275 12.59 9.39 -21.89
C GLY A 275 11.52 10.35 -22.44
N ASN A 276 10.24 10.05 -22.24
CA ASN A 276 9.15 10.94 -22.62
C ASN A 276 9.16 12.23 -21.77
N SER A 277 8.63 13.32 -22.32
CA SER A 277 8.71 14.63 -21.66
C SER A 277 7.90 14.68 -20.36
N LYS A 278 8.32 15.53 -19.41
CA LYS A 278 7.59 15.76 -18.15
C LYS A 278 6.13 16.13 -18.40
N SER A 279 5.87 16.92 -19.44
CA SER A 279 4.52 17.37 -19.82
C SER A 279 3.60 16.22 -20.25
N ALA A 280 4.15 15.17 -20.87
CA ALA A 280 3.38 13.99 -21.28
C ALA A 280 3.02 13.10 -20.07
N VAL A 281 3.85 13.12 -19.02
CA VAL A 281 3.68 12.28 -17.82
C VAL A 281 2.84 12.98 -16.75
N LEU A 282 2.84 14.31 -16.72
CA LEU A 282 2.16 15.12 -15.72
C LEU A 282 0.66 14.78 -15.52
N PRO A 283 -0.15 14.53 -16.57
CA PRO A 283 -1.56 14.15 -16.38
C PRO A 283 -1.74 12.84 -15.58
N ILE A 284 -0.83 11.87 -15.76
CA ILE A 284 -0.84 10.60 -15.03
C ILE A 284 -0.38 10.80 -13.58
N VAL A 285 0.64 11.64 -13.37
CA VAL A 285 1.11 12.02 -12.03
C VAL A 285 0.03 12.75 -11.24
N ARG A 286 -0.75 13.62 -11.89
CA ARG A 286 -1.90 14.29 -11.27
C ARG A 286 -2.92 13.27 -10.80
N TYR A 287 -3.29 12.31 -11.65
CA TYR A 287 -4.19 11.23 -11.25
C TYR A 287 -3.62 10.46 -10.05
N LEU A 288 -2.36 10.05 -10.11
CA LEU A 288 -1.72 9.32 -9.02
C LEU A 288 -1.76 10.15 -7.72
N SER A 289 -1.43 11.45 -7.78
CA SER A 289 -1.45 12.35 -6.63
C SER A 289 -2.85 12.54 -6.02
N THR A 290 -3.93 12.48 -6.83
CA THR A 290 -5.31 12.55 -6.30
C THR A 290 -5.72 11.31 -5.49
N ASN A 291 -5.00 10.20 -5.65
CA ASN A 291 -5.23 8.96 -4.92
C ASN A 291 -4.30 8.80 -3.70
N LEU A 292 -3.38 9.74 -3.48
CA LEU A 292 -2.46 9.73 -2.34
C LEU A 292 -3.21 10.13 -1.07
N ASN A 293 -3.20 9.26 -0.06
CA ASN A 293 -3.86 9.53 1.21
C ASN A 293 -3.04 10.54 2.06
N PRO A 294 -3.65 11.17 3.09
CA PRO A 294 -2.96 12.16 3.91
C PRO A 294 -1.77 11.63 4.72
N SER A 295 -1.60 10.30 4.79
CA SER A 295 -0.47 9.61 5.41
C SER A 295 0.66 9.31 4.42
N GLY A 296 0.50 9.68 3.14
CA GLY A 296 1.51 9.47 2.10
C GLY A 296 1.54 8.07 1.49
N GLY A 297 0.52 7.25 1.73
CA GLY A 297 0.33 5.95 1.06
C GLY A 297 -0.88 5.95 0.12
N PHE A 298 -1.22 4.79 -0.43
CA PHE A 298 -2.38 4.59 -1.31
C PHE A 298 -3.38 3.64 -0.66
N TYR A 299 -3.97 2.72 -1.43
CA TYR A 299 -5.03 1.83 -0.95
C TYR A 299 -4.48 0.49 -0.43
N SER A 300 -3.40 -0.02 -1.01
CA SER A 300 -2.78 -1.29 -0.63
C SER A 300 -1.26 -1.18 -0.50
N THR A 301 -0.61 -2.33 -0.40
CA THR A 301 0.84 -2.48 -0.32
C THR A 301 1.53 -2.14 -1.64
N GLN A 302 1.13 -2.82 -2.72
CA GLN A 302 1.87 -2.79 -3.99
C GLN A 302 1.70 -1.46 -4.70
N ASP A 303 0.47 -0.95 -4.70
CA ASP A 303 0.17 0.36 -5.28
C ASP A 303 0.94 1.46 -4.55
N THR A 304 1.16 1.33 -3.24
CA THR A 304 1.97 2.25 -2.45
C THR A 304 3.45 2.12 -2.80
N CYS A 305 3.99 0.91 -2.88
CA CYS A 305 5.40 0.71 -3.21
C CYS A 305 5.74 1.24 -4.62
N VAL A 306 4.97 0.84 -5.63
CA VAL A 306 5.20 1.25 -7.03
C VAL A 306 4.81 2.71 -7.24
N GLY A 307 3.73 3.18 -6.59
CA GLY A 307 3.29 4.56 -6.64
C GLY A 307 4.30 5.54 -6.04
N LEU A 308 4.91 5.21 -4.90
CA LEU A 308 5.97 6.02 -4.30
C LEU A 308 7.25 6.01 -5.15
N ASP A 309 7.60 4.89 -5.79
CA ASP A 309 8.71 4.85 -6.75
C ASP A 309 8.44 5.77 -7.95
N ALA A 310 7.25 5.66 -8.55
CA ALA A 310 6.83 6.51 -9.67
C ALA A 310 6.85 8.01 -9.31
N LEU A 311 6.26 8.38 -8.17
CA LEU A 311 6.27 9.77 -7.69
C LEU A 311 7.67 10.25 -7.36
N SER A 312 8.51 9.41 -6.74
CA SER A 312 9.92 9.73 -6.44
C SER A 312 10.70 10.03 -7.72
N GLN A 313 10.62 9.15 -8.72
CA GLN A 313 11.33 9.34 -9.99
C GLN A 313 10.87 10.59 -10.74
N PHE A 314 9.56 10.85 -10.78
CA PHE A 314 9.05 12.09 -11.38
C PHE A 314 9.45 13.33 -10.59
N ALA A 315 9.38 13.28 -9.25
CA ALA A 315 9.72 14.39 -8.37
C ALA A 315 11.19 14.79 -8.51
N LYS A 316 12.12 13.84 -8.67
CA LYS A 316 13.55 14.14 -8.95
C LYS A 316 13.74 14.94 -10.23
N ILE A 317 12.89 14.72 -11.23
CA ILE A 317 12.95 15.40 -12.52
C ILE A 317 12.36 16.83 -12.42
N VAL A 318 11.24 16.99 -11.72
CA VAL A 318 10.56 18.30 -11.55
C VAL A 318 11.24 19.18 -10.51
N TYR A 319 11.94 18.60 -9.53
CA TYR A 319 12.65 19.35 -8.49
C TYR A 319 13.69 20.35 -9.04
N LYS A 320 14.20 20.11 -10.25
CA LYS A 320 15.15 20.99 -10.95
C LYS A 320 14.49 22.23 -11.57
N ASP A 321 13.16 22.23 -11.69
CA ASP A 321 12.42 23.35 -12.26
C ASP A 321 12.23 24.45 -11.19
N PRO A 322 12.31 25.74 -11.58
CA PRO A 322 12.10 26.84 -10.66
C PRO A 322 10.64 26.91 -10.18
N VAL A 323 10.46 27.22 -8.90
CA VAL A 323 9.15 27.37 -8.26
C VAL A 323 9.04 28.73 -7.58
N ASP A 324 7.99 29.47 -7.95
CA ASP A 324 7.51 30.68 -7.31
C ASP A 324 5.99 30.75 -7.49
N ILE A 325 5.24 30.22 -6.53
CA ILE A 325 3.78 30.08 -6.57
C ILE A 325 3.19 30.75 -5.34
N THR A 326 2.17 31.57 -5.55
CA THR A 326 1.31 32.07 -4.48
C THR A 326 -0.02 31.35 -4.53
N VAL A 327 -0.43 30.72 -3.44
CA VAL A 327 -1.70 30.01 -3.28
C VAL A 327 -2.56 30.77 -2.27
N SER A 328 -3.74 31.22 -2.69
CA SER A 328 -4.73 31.88 -1.85
C SER A 328 -5.91 30.93 -1.62
N ILE A 329 -6.34 30.78 -0.36
CA ILE A 329 -7.44 29.88 0.02
C ILE A 329 -8.46 30.66 0.85
N SER A 330 -9.72 30.67 0.43
CA SER A 330 -10.85 31.29 1.11
C SER A 330 -12.02 30.32 1.33
N GLY A 331 -13.06 30.71 2.07
CA GLY A 331 -14.33 29.96 2.16
C GLY A 331 -14.46 28.96 3.32
N GLY A 332 -13.47 28.92 4.22
CA GLY A 332 -13.44 28.09 5.44
C GLY A 332 -12.17 28.32 6.28
N LEU A 333 -11.16 28.88 5.62
CA LEU A 333 -10.05 29.63 6.17
C LEU A 333 -9.82 30.88 5.30
N ASN A 334 -8.90 31.77 5.68
CA ASN A 334 -8.44 32.87 4.83
C ASN A 334 -6.92 32.95 4.93
N GLU A 335 -6.22 32.20 4.07
CA GLU A 335 -4.76 32.10 4.10
C GLU A 335 -4.15 32.32 2.73
N GLN A 336 -2.91 32.81 2.75
CA GLN A 336 -2.06 32.90 1.58
C GLN A 336 -0.73 32.21 1.85
N VAL A 337 -0.37 31.26 1.00
CA VAL A 337 0.83 30.44 1.12
C VAL A 337 1.74 30.72 -0.06
N GLN A 338 2.99 31.07 0.23
CA GLN A 338 4.03 31.23 -0.80
C GLN A 338 4.92 29.98 -0.87
N ILE A 339 5.11 29.48 -2.09
CA ILE A 339 6.01 28.38 -2.42
C ILE A 339 7.15 28.96 -3.26
N SER A 340 8.38 28.84 -2.78
CA SER A 340 9.61 29.32 -3.39
C SER A 340 10.67 28.21 -3.42
N GLU A 341 11.80 28.47 -4.06
CA GLU A 341 12.94 27.55 -4.07
C GLU A 341 13.44 27.14 -2.67
N ASP A 342 13.34 28.05 -1.69
CA ASP A 342 13.81 27.80 -0.33
C ASP A 342 12.91 26.84 0.44
N ASN A 343 11.60 26.84 0.13
CA ASN A 343 10.60 26.10 0.89
C ASN A 343 9.83 25.04 0.06
N LYS A 344 10.21 24.78 -1.20
CA LYS A 344 9.47 23.85 -2.08
C LYS A 344 9.33 22.41 -1.57
N VAL A 345 10.16 21.97 -0.62
CA VAL A 345 10.06 20.64 0.02
C VAL A 345 9.22 20.68 1.29
N LEU A 346 9.02 21.86 1.88
CA LEU A 346 8.27 22.04 3.12
C LEU A 346 6.77 21.90 2.86
N VAL A 347 6.11 21.06 3.66
CA VAL A 347 4.66 20.98 3.68
C VAL A 347 4.12 21.97 4.70
N GLN A 348 3.42 22.99 4.22
CA GLN A 348 2.78 24.03 5.02
C GLN A 348 1.34 23.60 5.34
N ARG A 349 1.02 23.47 6.63
CA ARG A 349 -0.29 22.97 7.09
C ARG A 349 -1.09 24.06 7.77
N ASN A 350 -2.33 24.23 7.34
CA ASN A 350 -3.29 25.13 7.96
C ASN A 350 -4.53 24.35 8.38
N GLU A 351 -5.08 24.69 9.54
CA GLU A 351 -6.35 24.15 10.02
C GLU A 351 -7.51 24.94 9.45
N ILE A 352 -8.55 24.24 9.03
CA ILE A 352 -9.77 24.84 8.50
C ILE A 352 -10.67 25.16 9.68
N SER A 353 -10.99 26.44 9.86
CA SER A 353 -11.65 26.95 11.05
C SER A 353 -13.17 26.72 11.05
N GLN A 354 -13.78 26.62 9.86
CA GLN A 354 -15.23 26.44 9.69
C GLN A 354 -15.50 25.17 8.90
N ILE A 355 -16.35 24.28 9.42
CA ILE A 355 -16.77 23.03 8.79
C ILE A 355 -18.26 22.83 9.09
N PRO A 356 -19.12 22.53 8.11
CA PRO A 356 -18.83 22.37 6.68
C PRO A 356 -18.46 23.69 6.00
N SER A 357 -17.76 23.62 4.87
CA SER A 357 -17.27 24.78 4.13
C SER A 357 -17.01 24.47 2.66
N GLU A 358 -17.16 25.45 1.78
CA GLU A 358 -16.70 25.40 0.39
C GLU A 358 -15.42 26.23 0.27
N LEU A 359 -14.30 25.58 -0.05
CA LEU A 359 -13.01 26.25 -0.18
C LEU A 359 -12.80 26.76 -1.60
N ASP A 360 -12.48 28.05 -1.74
CA ASP A 360 -12.04 28.64 -3.00
C ASP A 360 -10.51 28.72 -3.02
N ILE A 361 -9.88 28.02 -3.98
CA ILE A 361 -8.43 27.91 -4.10
C ILE A 361 -7.98 28.59 -5.38
N GLN A 362 -7.09 29.56 -5.27
CA GLN A 362 -6.47 30.24 -6.40
C GLN A 362 -4.96 30.14 -6.34
N ALA A 363 -4.31 29.85 -7.47
CA ALA A 363 -2.85 29.82 -7.56
C ALA A 363 -2.31 30.62 -8.76
N THR A 364 -1.29 31.45 -8.50
CA THR A 364 -0.59 32.27 -9.50
C THR A 364 0.92 32.08 -9.38
N GLY A 365 1.65 32.38 -10.46
CA GLY A 365 3.11 32.21 -10.53
C GLY A 365 3.57 31.08 -11.44
N THR A 366 4.77 30.57 -11.19
CA THR A 366 5.49 29.59 -12.02
C THR A 366 5.90 28.38 -11.20
N GLY A 367 5.73 27.18 -11.75
CA GLY A 367 6.16 25.92 -11.14
C GLY A 367 5.01 24.93 -10.96
N CYS A 368 5.24 23.91 -10.14
CA CYS A 368 4.24 22.92 -9.77
C CYS A 368 4.14 22.84 -8.24
N GLY A 369 2.91 22.76 -7.73
CA GLY A 369 2.63 22.55 -6.32
C GLY A 369 1.52 21.52 -6.13
N LEU A 370 1.54 20.88 -4.97
CA LEU A 370 0.52 19.97 -4.49
C LEU A 370 -0.24 20.65 -3.36
N LEU A 371 -1.56 20.68 -3.48
CA LEU A 371 -2.47 21.07 -2.40
C LEU A 371 -3.36 19.86 -2.09
N GLN A 372 -3.46 19.53 -0.81
CA GLN A 372 -4.27 18.44 -0.32
C GLN A 372 -5.16 18.90 0.83
N THR A 373 -6.45 18.70 0.68
CA THR A 373 -7.46 18.87 1.73
C THR A 373 -7.70 17.52 2.39
N SER A 374 -7.85 17.50 3.71
CA SER A 374 -8.20 16.30 4.46
C SER A 374 -9.26 16.62 5.50
N LEU A 375 -10.36 15.87 5.48
CA LEU A 375 -11.47 15.97 6.43
C LEU A 375 -11.56 14.67 7.22
N ARG A 376 -11.60 14.79 8.55
CA ARG A 376 -11.78 13.68 9.49
C ARG A 376 -12.98 13.96 10.35
N TYR A 377 -13.84 12.96 10.55
CA TYR A 377 -15.01 13.03 11.43
C TYR A 377 -15.29 11.62 11.98
N ASN A 378 -16.05 11.55 13.06
CA ASN A 378 -16.58 10.28 13.57
C ASN A 378 -18.05 10.16 13.15
N THR A 379 -18.51 8.96 12.85
CA THR A 379 -19.93 8.68 12.57
C THR A 379 -20.52 7.80 13.66
N LEU A 380 -21.82 7.92 13.90
CA LEU A 380 -22.52 7.07 14.87
C LEU A 380 -22.65 5.63 14.35
N SER A 381 -22.90 5.48 13.05
CA SER A 381 -23.00 4.18 12.40
C SER A 381 -21.74 3.92 11.57
N PRO A 382 -21.19 2.70 11.59
CA PRO A 382 -20.13 2.36 10.67
C PRO A 382 -20.65 2.38 9.23
N PRO A 383 -19.84 2.79 8.23
CA PRO A 383 -20.24 2.77 6.83
C PRO A 383 -20.61 1.34 6.39
N GLU A 384 -21.79 1.16 5.81
CA GLU A 384 -22.22 -0.15 5.31
C GLU A 384 -21.38 -0.58 4.11
N LYS A 385 -20.72 -1.75 4.22
CA LYS A 385 -20.21 -2.50 3.08
C LYS A 385 -20.39 -3.99 3.29
N ASN A 386 -21.04 -4.62 2.32
CA ASN A 386 -21.71 -5.91 2.47
C ASN A 386 -20.86 -7.11 2.06
N LEU A 387 -19.53 -7.03 2.17
CA LEU A 387 -18.66 -8.15 1.80
C LEU A 387 -18.36 -9.08 2.97
N PHE A 388 -18.42 -8.56 4.19
CA PHE A 388 -18.24 -9.33 5.41
C PHE A 388 -19.44 -9.16 6.33
N ASN A 389 -19.68 -10.17 7.15
CA ASN A 389 -20.53 -10.09 8.32
C ASN A 389 -19.64 -10.30 9.55
N ILE A 390 -19.83 -9.46 10.57
CA ILE A 390 -19.11 -9.56 11.85
C ILE A 390 -20.09 -9.33 12.99
N GLN A 391 -20.04 -10.23 13.97
CA GLN A 391 -20.76 -10.12 15.22
C GLN A 391 -19.76 -10.31 16.35
N VAL A 392 -19.82 -9.45 17.37
CA VAL A 392 -18.98 -9.51 18.54
C VAL A 392 -19.82 -9.23 19.77
N SER A 393 -19.63 -10.03 20.82
CA SER A 393 -20.26 -9.86 22.13
C SER A 393 -19.23 -9.98 23.24
N GLY A 394 -19.48 -9.28 24.35
CA GLY A 394 -18.71 -9.39 25.57
C GLY A 394 -19.56 -9.95 26.71
N GLU A 395 -19.00 -10.86 27.49
CA GLU A 395 -19.65 -11.44 28.67
C GLU A 395 -18.73 -11.41 29.90
N CYS A 396 -19.31 -11.27 31.09
CA CYS A 396 -18.58 -11.39 32.35
C CYS A 396 -18.34 -12.88 32.66
N THR A 397 -17.10 -13.26 32.97
CA THR A 397 -16.74 -14.63 33.36
C THR A 397 -16.50 -14.77 34.86
N SER A 398 -16.30 -13.66 35.58
CA SER A 398 -16.25 -13.59 37.04
C SER A 398 -17.46 -12.87 37.64
N SER A 399 -17.76 -13.13 38.92
CA SER A 399 -18.88 -12.53 39.64
C SER A 399 -18.74 -11.01 39.84
N ASP A 400 -17.51 -10.50 39.86
CA ASP A 400 -17.20 -9.07 39.93
C ASP A 400 -17.01 -8.43 38.54
N CYS A 401 -17.23 -9.20 37.47
CA CYS A 401 -17.01 -8.83 36.07
C CYS A 401 -15.60 -8.25 35.76
N LYS A 402 -14.60 -8.49 36.62
CA LYS A 402 -13.20 -8.12 36.35
C LYS A 402 -12.56 -9.03 35.33
N GLN A 403 -13.03 -10.28 35.23
CA GLN A 403 -12.71 -11.18 34.14
C GLN A 403 -13.89 -11.23 33.17
N ARG A 404 -13.56 -11.09 31.90
CA ARG A 404 -14.50 -10.99 30.80
C ARG A 404 -14.04 -11.87 29.65
N ARG A 405 -14.96 -12.23 28.79
CA ARG A 405 -14.68 -12.94 27.54
C ARG A 405 -15.30 -12.19 26.38
N ILE A 406 -14.51 -11.99 25.34
CA ILE A 406 -15.00 -11.50 24.05
C ILE A 406 -15.15 -12.71 23.14
N SER A 407 -16.32 -12.83 22.54
CA SER A 407 -16.63 -13.86 21.54
C SER A 407 -17.11 -13.17 20.27
N GLY A 408 -16.69 -13.68 19.11
CA GLY A 408 -17.12 -13.14 17.84
C GLY A 408 -17.23 -14.19 16.75
N ALA A 409 -18.00 -13.85 15.72
CA ALA A 409 -18.20 -14.67 14.54
C ALA A 409 -18.04 -13.79 13.30
N VAL A 410 -17.33 -14.30 12.31
CA VAL A 410 -17.07 -13.60 11.05
C VAL A 410 -17.36 -14.51 9.86
N SER A 411 -17.96 -13.95 8.81
CA SER A 411 -18.19 -14.67 7.55
C SER A 411 -18.11 -13.74 6.33
N TYR A 412 -17.84 -14.32 5.17
CA TYR A 412 -17.81 -13.65 3.88
C TYR A 412 -19.17 -13.79 3.21
N VAL A 413 -19.73 -12.67 2.73
CA VAL A 413 -21.12 -12.60 2.26
C VAL A 413 -21.31 -13.17 0.84
N PRO A 414 -20.41 -12.93 -0.14
CA PRO A 414 -20.59 -13.49 -1.48
C PRO A 414 -20.61 -15.02 -1.51
N LYS A 415 -21.76 -15.60 -1.84
CA LYS A 415 -21.97 -17.06 -1.85
C LYS A 415 -21.01 -17.80 -2.79
N GLY A 416 -20.44 -18.91 -2.31
CA GLY A 416 -19.53 -19.76 -3.07
C GLY A 416 -18.16 -19.14 -3.30
N LYS A 417 -17.85 -18.04 -2.62
CA LYS A 417 -16.56 -17.36 -2.64
C LYS A 417 -16.01 -17.29 -1.22
N LYS A 418 -14.70 -17.07 -1.14
CA LYS A 418 -14.00 -16.77 0.09
C LYS A 418 -13.28 -15.44 -0.07
N SER A 419 -12.99 -14.76 1.03
CA SER A 419 -12.12 -13.59 0.99
C SER A 419 -10.66 -13.99 0.77
N GLY A 420 -9.81 -13.01 0.47
CA GLY A 420 -8.37 -13.16 0.72
C GLY A 420 -8.05 -13.11 2.22
N MET A 421 -6.78 -12.94 2.57
CA MET A 421 -6.38 -12.74 3.97
C MET A 421 -7.16 -11.55 4.56
N SER A 422 -7.77 -11.79 5.70
CA SER A 422 -8.64 -10.80 6.34
C SER A 422 -8.24 -10.63 7.79
N VAL A 423 -8.45 -9.42 8.31
CA VAL A 423 -8.11 -9.10 9.69
C VAL A 423 -9.36 -8.65 10.42
N VAL A 424 -9.56 -9.25 11.59
CA VAL A 424 -10.52 -8.77 12.59
C VAL A 424 -9.75 -7.96 13.61
N GLN A 425 -10.10 -6.68 13.70
CA GLN A 425 -9.57 -5.74 14.67
C GLN A 425 -10.61 -5.46 15.74
N ILE A 426 -10.25 -5.66 17.00
CA ILE A 426 -11.12 -5.41 18.14
C ILE A 426 -10.45 -4.41 19.06
N LYS A 427 -10.99 -3.20 19.11
CA LYS A 427 -10.55 -2.18 20.04
C LYS A 427 -11.14 -2.49 21.41
N MET A 428 -10.29 -2.63 22.42
CA MET A 428 -10.75 -2.92 23.77
C MET A 428 -11.55 -1.75 24.34
N VAL A 429 -12.57 -2.06 25.13
CA VAL A 429 -13.28 -1.07 25.95
C VAL A 429 -12.28 -0.45 26.93
N THR A 430 -12.41 0.85 27.17
CA THR A 430 -11.53 1.59 28.09
C THR A 430 -11.49 0.91 29.46
N GLY A 431 -10.30 0.75 30.03
CA GLY A 431 -10.11 0.07 31.32
C GLY A 431 -9.86 -1.44 31.23
N THR A 432 -9.91 -2.02 30.03
CA THR A 432 -9.67 -3.45 29.81
C THR A 432 -8.46 -3.75 28.92
N VAL A 433 -7.85 -4.92 29.12
CA VAL A 433 -6.75 -5.46 28.30
C VAL A 433 -6.96 -6.95 28.00
N ALA A 434 -6.52 -7.40 26.83
CA ALA A 434 -6.63 -8.80 26.42
C ALA A 434 -5.59 -9.69 27.11
N VAL A 435 -6.01 -10.88 27.54
CA VAL A 435 -5.15 -11.89 28.15
C VAL A 435 -4.37 -12.63 27.06
N LYS A 436 -3.06 -12.39 26.97
CA LYS A 436 -2.20 -12.89 25.89
C LYS A 436 -2.24 -14.41 25.69
N ASP A 437 -2.29 -15.18 26.78
CA ASP A 437 -2.30 -16.64 26.68
C ASP A 437 -3.54 -17.19 25.98
N SER A 438 -4.69 -16.53 26.15
CA SER A 438 -5.93 -16.89 25.46
C SER A 438 -5.87 -16.59 23.96
N LEU A 439 -5.16 -15.52 23.55
CA LEU A 439 -4.94 -15.19 22.14
C LEU A 439 -4.07 -16.23 21.44
N ASN A 440 -3.05 -16.76 22.12
CA ASN A 440 -2.18 -17.80 21.57
C ASN A 440 -2.95 -19.12 21.31
N GLN A 441 -4.08 -19.34 22.00
CA GLN A 441 -4.91 -20.53 21.79
C GLN A 441 -5.74 -20.43 20.50
N LEU A 442 -6.02 -19.23 19.99
CA LEU A 442 -6.80 -19.02 18.76
C LEU A 442 -6.19 -19.69 17.53
N THR A 443 -4.87 -19.85 17.49
CA THR A 443 -4.15 -20.50 16.39
C THR A 443 -4.09 -22.02 16.53
N SER A 444 -4.59 -22.59 17.64
CA SER A 444 -4.52 -24.03 17.89
C SER A 444 -5.54 -24.82 17.06
N ASP A 445 -6.65 -24.19 16.66
CA ASP A 445 -7.63 -24.80 15.75
C ASP A 445 -7.28 -24.48 14.29
N THR A 446 -6.65 -25.46 13.62
CA THR A 446 -6.28 -25.36 12.21
C THR A 446 -7.48 -25.32 11.25
N ASN A 447 -8.69 -25.68 11.71
CA ASN A 447 -9.89 -25.62 10.87
C ASN A 447 -10.42 -24.21 10.73
N ASN A 448 -10.20 -23.36 11.73
CA ASN A 448 -10.71 -22.00 11.78
C ASN A 448 -9.87 -20.99 10.96
N LYS A 449 -8.75 -21.44 10.39
CA LYS A 449 -7.86 -20.68 9.49
C LYS A 449 -7.32 -19.37 10.10
N ILE A 450 -7.20 -19.31 11.43
CA ILE A 450 -6.52 -18.22 12.12
C ILE A 450 -5.01 -18.47 12.05
N LEU A 451 -4.30 -17.54 11.41
CA LEU A 451 -2.84 -17.59 11.27
C LEU A 451 -2.13 -17.08 12.51
N ARG A 452 -2.70 -16.04 13.13
CA ARG A 452 -2.06 -15.28 14.22
C ARG A 452 -3.08 -14.42 14.94
N ALA A 453 -2.83 -14.16 16.22
CA ALA A 453 -3.44 -13.07 16.95
C ALA A 453 -2.35 -12.27 17.69
N ASP A 454 -2.43 -10.94 17.66
CA ASP A 454 -1.56 -10.08 18.47
C ASP A 454 -2.29 -8.84 18.99
N VAL A 455 -1.61 -8.09 19.85
CA VAL A 455 -2.12 -6.87 20.47
C VAL A 455 -1.19 -5.71 20.11
N ASP A 456 -1.75 -4.66 19.54
CA ASP A 456 -1.07 -3.39 19.29
C ASP A 456 -1.93 -2.23 19.83
N ASN A 457 -1.35 -1.32 20.62
CA ASN A 457 -2.04 -0.15 21.20
C ASN A 457 -3.45 -0.42 21.78
N ASN A 458 -3.58 -1.48 22.59
CA ASN A 458 -4.86 -1.95 23.18
C ASN A 458 -5.95 -2.31 22.15
N GLN A 459 -5.51 -2.75 20.98
CA GLN A 459 -6.33 -3.33 19.91
C GLN A 459 -5.84 -4.75 19.65
N VAL A 460 -6.76 -5.71 19.65
CA VAL A 460 -6.48 -7.10 19.27
C VAL A 460 -6.63 -7.21 17.76
N ASN A 461 -5.62 -7.75 17.08
CA ASN A 461 -5.66 -8.07 15.65
C ASN A 461 -5.64 -9.59 15.48
N ILE A 462 -6.64 -10.15 14.80
CA ILE A 462 -6.76 -11.58 14.48
C ILE A 462 -6.67 -11.73 12.97
N TYR A 463 -5.70 -12.51 12.50
CA TYR A 463 -5.39 -12.70 11.09
C TYR A 463 -5.95 -14.04 10.60
N PHE A 464 -6.81 -13.99 9.58
CA PHE A 464 -7.38 -15.17 8.93
C PHE A 464 -6.74 -15.37 7.55
N THR A 465 -6.38 -16.60 7.19
CA THR A 465 -5.90 -16.91 5.81
C THR A 465 -6.95 -16.54 4.76
N GLU A 466 -8.21 -16.86 5.07
CA GLU A 466 -9.40 -16.56 4.28
C GLU A 466 -10.59 -16.62 5.22
N ILE A 467 -11.65 -15.88 4.88
CA ILE A 467 -12.94 -15.94 5.53
C ILE A 467 -13.92 -16.55 4.53
N SER A 468 -14.57 -17.63 4.95
CA SER A 468 -15.52 -18.38 4.14
C SER A 468 -16.96 -17.92 4.35
N ASN A 469 -17.91 -18.50 3.60
CA ASN A 469 -19.32 -18.27 3.86
C ASN A 469 -19.79 -18.87 5.20
N ASP A 470 -19.12 -19.92 5.69
CA ASP A 470 -19.38 -20.51 6.99
C ASP A 470 -18.78 -19.64 8.09
N ALA A 471 -19.54 -19.40 9.16
CA ALA A 471 -19.12 -18.52 10.23
C ALA A 471 -17.91 -19.09 10.99
N GLN A 472 -16.80 -18.37 10.91
CA GLN A 472 -15.58 -18.64 11.67
C GLN A 472 -15.66 -17.91 13.01
N GLN A 473 -15.54 -18.64 14.11
CA GLN A 473 -15.75 -18.13 15.47
C GLN A 473 -14.43 -17.93 16.17
N PHE A 474 -14.31 -16.91 17.01
CA PHE A 474 -13.13 -16.70 17.85
C PHE A 474 -13.57 -16.24 19.22
N SER A 475 -12.78 -16.59 20.25
CA SER A 475 -12.99 -16.07 21.59
C SER A 475 -11.67 -15.94 22.35
N PHE A 476 -11.59 -14.93 23.19
CA PHE A 476 -10.42 -14.69 24.04
C PHE A 476 -10.83 -13.98 25.32
N ASP A 477 -9.99 -14.11 26.33
CA ASP A 477 -10.22 -13.57 27.66
C ASP A 477 -9.67 -12.14 27.77
N VAL A 478 -10.33 -11.36 28.61
CA VAL A 478 -10.05 -9.95 28.84
C VAL A 478 -10.12 -9.69 30.33
N GLU A 479 -9.21 -8.86 30.83
CA GLU A 479 -9.18 -8.45 32.23
C GLU A 479 -9.38 -6.93 32.37
N GLU A 480 -10.08 -6.53 33.43
CA GLU A 480 -10.16 -5.14 33.85
C GLU A 480 -8.93 -4.73 34.65
N ILE A 481 -8.29 -3.66 34.22
CA ILE A 481 -7.11 -3.07 34.88
C ILE A 481 -7.41 -1.72 35.52
N VAL A 482 -8.46 -1.04 35.06
CA VAL A 482 -8.92 0.26 35.58
C VAL A 482 -10.43 0.28 35.53
N GLU A 483 -11.06 0.65 36.64
CA GLU A 483 -12.50 0.87 36.71
C GLU A 483 -12.86 2.16 35.97
N VAL A 484 -13.85 2.06 35.07
CA VAL A 484 -14.28 3.18 34.22
C VAL A 484 -15.78 3.34 34.35
N GLU A 485 -16.22 4.54 34.74
CA GLU A 485 -17.64 4.88 34.77
C GLU A 485 -18.16 5.15 33.34
N ASN A 486 -19.35 4.63 33.04
CA ASN A 486 -20.05 4.80 31.76
C ASN A 486 -19.18 4.49 30.53
N PRO A 487 -18.57 3.29 30.45
CA PRO A 487 -17.72 2.93 29.33
C PRO A 487 -18.53 2.93 28.04
N GLN A 488 -18.00 3.60 27.01
CA GLN A 488 -18.59 3.53 25.68
C GLN A 488 -18.33 2.16 25.05
N PRO A 489 -19.22 1.67 24.15
CA PRO A 489 -19.02 0.40 23.47
C PRO A 489 -17.66 0.31 22.76
N GLY A 490 -17.06 -0.87 22.80
CA GLY A 490 -15.89 -1.20 21.99
C GLY A 490 -16.27 -1.34 20.52
N THR A 491 -15.29 -1.20 19.63
CA THR A 491 -15.50 -1.36 18.18
C THR A 491 -14.78 -2.61 17.67
N ALA A 492 -15.44 -3.32 16.77
CA ALA A 492 -14.85 -4.43 16.05
C ALA A 492 -14.98 -4.18 14.55
N LYS A 493 -13.91 -4.42 13.79
CA LYS A 493 -13.86 -4.23 12.34
C LYS A 493 -13.23 -5.45 11.69
N VAL A 494 -13.90 -6.04 10.72
CA VAL A 494 -13.30 -6.98 9.77
C VAL A 494 -13.00 -6.25 8.48
N PHE A 495 -11.86 -6.52 7.87
CA PHE A 495 -11.56 -6.07 6.52
C PHE A 495 -10.68 -7.07 5.78
N ASP A 496 -10.83 -7.06 4.46
CA ASP A 496 -9.82 -7.65 3.59
C ASP A 496 -8.53 -6.85 3.76
N TYR A 497 -7.43 -7.50 4.13
CA TYR A 497 -6.19 -6.80 4.46
C TYR A 497 -5.64 -5.98 3.29
N TYR A 498 -5.97 -6.39 2.06
CA TYR A 498 -5.36 -5.89 0.83
C TYR A 498 -6.26 -4.98 0.02
N ALA A 499 -7.57 -5.08 0.25
CA ALA A 499 -8.54 -4.08 -0.13
C ALA A 499 -9.31 -3.64 1.14
N PRO A 500 -8.69 -2.83 2.04
CA PRO A 500 -9.32 -2.42 3.30
C PRO A 500 -10.62 -1.63 3.11
N GLU A 501 -10.88 -1.14 1.89
CA GLU A 501 -12.18 -0.62 1.52
C GLU A 501 -13.28 -1.69 1.63
N ASN A 502 -12.97 -2.97 1.51
CA ASN A 502 -13.88 -4.09 1.72
C ASN A 502 -13.86 -4.45 3.21
N SER A 503 -14.77 -3.87 3.98
CA SER A 503 -14.78 -4.02 5.43
C SER A 503 -16.19 -4.00 6.01
N ALA A 504 -16.41 -4.63 7.15
CA ALA A 504 -17.60 -4.44 7.97
C ALA A 504 -17.18 -4.09 9.39
N SER A 505 -17.98 -3.30 10.10
CA SER A 505 -17.73 -2.98 11.50
C SER A 505 -18.98 -3.15 12.33
N THR A 506 -18.79 -3.45 13.61
CA THR A 506 -19.83 -3.56 14.62
C THR A 506 -19.34 -2.97 15.94
N THR A 507 -20.26 -2.77 16.88
CA THR A 507 -19.95 -2.38 18.26
C THR A 507 -20.25 -3.54 19.19
N TYR A 508 -19.58 -3.58 20.33
CA TYR A 508 -19.86 -4.55 21.38
C TYR A 508 -19.74 -3.89 22.76
N SER A 509 -20.48 -4.44 23.71
CA SER A 509 -20.38 -4.08 25.11
C SER A 509 -20.29 -5.36 25.93
N TYR A 510 -19.74 -5.27 27.13
CA TYR A 510 -19.90 -6.34 28.10
C TYR A 510 -21.34 -6.29 28.62
N GLY A 511 -22.04 -7.43 28.61
CA GLY A 511 -23.36 -7.53 29.21
C GLY A 511 -23.36 -7.05 30.66
N ASN A 512 -24.42 -6.36 31.07
CA ASN A 512 -24.63 -5.93 32.46
C ASN A 512 -24.76 -7.10 33.42
#